data_AF-A0A376DR69-F1
#
_entry.id   AF-A0A376DR69-F1
#
_cell.length_a   1.000
_cell.length_b   1.000
_cell.length_c   1.000
_cell.angle_alpha   90.00
_cell.angle_beta   90.00
_cell.angle_gamma   90.00
#
_symmetry.space_group_name_H-M   'P 1'
#
loop_
_entity.id
_entity.type
_entity.pdbx_description
1 polymer ?
#
loop_
_entity_poly.entity_id
_entity_poly.type
_entity_poly.pdbx_seq_one_letter_code
_entity_poly.pdbx_strand_id
1 'polypeptide(L)'
;MKKALSVLGLVICELLFSQDIPFNKLYGNGDPINFYLGHYPVSGSDGLDINWYGGVRLRTSTGVGFQLTEIGNVGIGTSTPKTKFDVNFGNEEKAIRFFQPFAAQNPINTLVSSLMFTWYNNHADMGIIRGDSDNIIGLGFRFNGEEKVRFIPNGNVGIGTNTPQYKLDVVGDAQFQDIISGGTNSWIFHTPDGGGKLMHLAPKNVANNDWDWSKALIINGDNGNALLNGKFEAKEVKVTLTPTADFVFENEYNLPKLEDVESTLKKRNICRKLLLQK
;
A
#
# COMPACT_ATOMS: atom_id res chain seq x y z
N MET A 1 -93.09 -19.00 -44.56
CA MET A 1 -92.21 -17.87 -44.21
C MET A 1 -92.69 -17.23 -42.91
N LYS A 2 -92.14 -17.65 -41.77
CA LYS A 2 -92.13 -16.95 -40.46
C LYS A 2 -91.33 -17.86 -39.52
N LYS A 3 -90.47 -17.25 -38.69
CA LYS A 3 -89.44 -17.85 -37.80
C LYS A 3 -88.02 -17.95 -38.36
N ALA A 4 -87.52 -16.86 -38.95
CA ALA A 4 -86.08 -16.61 -39.08
C ALA A 4 -85.77 -15.18 -38.65
N LEU A 5 -85.95 -14.89 -37.36
CA LEU A 5 -85.47 -13.65 -36.75
C LEU A 5 -85.38 -13.86 -35.23
N SER A 6 -84.30 -14.49 -34.75
CA SER A 6 -83.98 -14.54 -33.31
C SER A 6 -82.57 -15.04 -32.99
N VAL A 7 -81.82 -15.61 -33.95
CA VAL A 7 -80.47 -16.15 -33.64
C VAL A 7 -79.34 -15.23 -34.11
N LEU A 8 -79.57 -14.35 -35.08
CA LEU A 8 -78.51 -13.52 -35.65
C LEU A 8 -78.12 -12.31 -34.77
N GLY A 9 -78.99 -11.88 -33.86
CA GLY A 9 -78.75 -10.73 -32.99
C GLY A 9 -78.00 -11.05 -31.69
N LEU A 10 -78.00 -12.31 -31.23
CA LEU A 10 -77.29 -12.71 -30.02
C LEU A 10 -75.83 -13.10 -30.29
N VAL A 11 -75.52 -13.58 -31.50
CA VAL A 11 -74.17 -14.04 -31.88
C VAL A 11 -73.23 -12.86 -32.17
N ILE A 12 -73.76 -11.67 -32.50
CA ILE A 12 -72.93 -10.49 -32.80
C ILE A 12 -72.43 -9.81 -31.50
N CYS A 13 -73.08 -10.04 -30.35
CA CYS A 13 -72.64 -9.44 -29.08
C CYS A 13 -71.51 -10.22 -28.40
N GLU A 14 -71.33 -11.51 -28.72
CA GLU A 14 -70.17 -12.31 -28.25
C GLU A 14 -68.93 -12.15 -29.15
N LEU A 15 -69.05 -11.49 -30.31
CA LEU A 15 -67.91 -11.07 -31.13
C LEU A 15 -67.18 -9.84 -30.58
N LEU A 16 -67.63 -9.28 -29.46
CA LEU A 16 -66.76 -8.56 -28.53
C LEU A 16 -65.95 -9.60 -27.73
N PHE A 17 -65.24 -10.47 -28.44
CA PHE A 17 -64.14 -11.18 -27.85
C PHE A 17 -63.21 -10.12 -27.28
N SER A 18 -63.06 -10.14 -25.96
CA SER A 18 -61.79 -9.82 -25.32
C SER A 18 -60.70 -10.24 -26.28
N GLN A 19 -59.98 -9.27 -26.85
CA GLN A 19 -58.69 -9.57 -27.44
C GLN A 19 -57.83 -10.05 -26.29
N ASP A 20 -57.90 -11.34 -25.99
CA ASP A 20 -56.81 -12.05 -25.39
C ASP A 20 -55.72 -12.02 -26.47
N ILE A 21 -55.00 -10.90 -26.58
CA ILE A 21 -53.74 -10.89 -27.29
C ILE A 21 -52.84 -11.74 -26.40
N PRO A 22 -52.46 -12.97 -26.80
CA PRO A 22 -51.40 -13.65 -26.10
C PRO A 22 -50.16 -12.80 -26.36
N PHE A 23 -49.79 -11.96 -25.40
CA PHE A 23 -48.45 -11.39 -25.36
C PHE A 23 -47.51 -12.58 -25.15
N ASN A 24 -47.15 -13.26 -26.25
CA ASN A 24 -46.03 -14.18 -26.26
C ASN A 24 -44.81 -13.29 -25.98
N LYS A 25 -44.48 -13.19 -24.70
CA LYS A 25 -43.37 -12.39 -24.20
C LYS A 25 -42.04 -12.84 -24.78
N LEU A 26 -41.96 -14.05 -25.34
CA LEU A 26 -40.84 -14.55 -26.15
C LEU A 26 -41.20 -14.50 -27.64
N TYR A 27 -40.37 -13.82 -28.42
CA TYR A 27 -40.44 -13.78 -29.88
C TYR A 27 -39.16 -14.35 -30.49
N GLY A 28 -39.25 -15.29 -31.43
CA GLY A 28 -38.08 -15.95 -32.03
C GLY A 28 -37.63 -15.39 -33.38
N ASN A 29 -38.38 -14.46 -34.01
CA ASN A 29 -38.10 -13.99 -35.39
C ASN A 29 -37.91 -15.11 -36.44
N GLY A 30 -38.45 -16.32 -36.20
CA GLY A 30 -38.21 -17.50 -37.07
C GLY A 30 -36.84 -18.16 -36.87
N ASP A 31 -36.04 -17.67 -35.92
CA ASP A 31 -34.80 -18.28 -35.47
C ASP A 31 -35.11 -19.34 -34.39
N PRO A 32 -34.76 -20.62 -34.60
CA PRO A 32 -35.02 -21.67 -33.63
C PRO A 32 -34.10 -21.62 -32.40
N ILE A 33 -33.05 -20.78 -32.41
CA ILE A 33 -32.01 -20.71 -31.38
C ILE A 33 -32.14 -19.42 -30.55
N ASN A 34 -32.53 -18.31 -31.16
CA ASN A 34 -32.56 -17.00 -30.51
C ASN A 34 -33.98 -16.50 -30.24
N PHE A 35 -34.29 -16.21 -28.98
CA PHE A 35 -35.58 -15.67 -28.56
C PHE A 35 -35.40 -14.36 -27.79
N TYR A 36 -36.28 -13.41 -28.05
CA TYR A 36 -36.26 -12.06 -27.51
C TYR A 36 -37.42 -11.88 -26.53
N LEU A 37 -37.14 -11.32 -25.35
CA LEU A 37 -38.16 -10.94 -24.37
C LEU A 37 -38.60 -9.49 -24.63
N GLY A 38 -39.90 -9.21 -24.79
CA GLY A 38 -40.43 -7.83 -24.88
C GLY A 38 -40.43 -7.17 -26.28
N HIS A 39 -40.39 -7.96 -27.35
CA HIS A 39 -40.35 -7.48 -28.74
C HIS A 39 -41.64 -6.77 -29.19
N TYR A 40 -41.50 -5.64 -29.89
CA TYR A 40 -42.58 -4.95 -30.63
C TYR A 40 -42.37 -5.05 -32.15
N PRO A 41 -43.44 -4.98 -32.98
CA PRO A 41 -43.36 -5.11 -34.43
C PRO A 41 -42.95 -3.77 -35.12
N VAL A 42 -41.94 -3.08 -34.60
CA VAL A 42 -41.33 -1.90 -35.25
C VAL A 42 -39.82 -2.12 -35.40
N SER A 43 -39.20 -1.48 -36.39
CA SER A 43 -37.77 -1.66 -36.62
C SER A 43 -36.96 -1.14 -35.44
N GLY A 44 -36.11 -1.99 -34.85
CA GLY A 44 -35.23 -1.64 -33.73
C GLY A 44 -35.82 -1.83 -32.32
N SER A 45 -36.99 -2.46 -32.17
CA SER A 45 -37.64 -2.68 -30.85
C SER A 45 -37.36 -4.04 -30.19
N ASP A 46 -36.18 -4.61 -30.43
CA ASP A 46 -35.71 -5.75 -29.65
C ASP A 46 -35.19 -5.23 -28.29
N GLY A 47 -35.84 -5.55 -27.17
CA GLY A 47 -35.41 -5.03 -25.86
C GLY A 47 -35.89 -5.83 -24.63
N LEU A 48 -34.95 -6.28 -23.79
CA LEU A 48 -35.19 -6.90 -22.48
C LEU A 48 -35.48 -5.83 -21.40
N ASP A 49 -36.66 -5.84 -20.78
CA ASP A 49 -37.03 -4.95 -19.66
C ASP A 49 -37.33 -5.75 -18.37
N ILE A 50 -36.52 -5.56 -17.32
CA ILE A 50 -36.53 -6.38 -16.10
C ILE A 50 -37.09 -5.58 -14.91
N ASN A 51 -38.38 -5.78 -14.62
CA ASN A 51 -39.08 -5.24 -13.45
C ASN A 51 -39.63 -6.38 -12.58
N TRP A 52 -39.01 -6.67 -11.43
CA TRP A 52 -39.55 -7.59 -10.43
C TRP A 52 -39.18 -7.10 -9.02
N TYR A 53 -40.18 -7.02 -8.12
CA TYR A 53 -40.08 -6.76 -6.67
C TYR A 53 -39.37 -7.93 -5.94
N GLY A 54 -38.15 -8.27 -6.37
CA GLY A 54 -37.45 -9.52 -6.02
C GLY A 54 -36.14 -9.74 -6.77
N GLY A 55 -35.82 -8.92 -7.79
CA GLY A 55 -34.51 -8.87 -8.44
C GLY A 55 -34.39 -9.57 -9.80
N VAL A 56 -33.17 -9.65 -10.33
CA VAL A 56 -32.80 -10.29 -11.61
C VAL A 56 -31.87 -11.46 -11.34
N ARG A 57 -32.07 -12.62 -11.99
CA ARG A 57 -31.16 -13.78 -11.85
C ARG A 57 -30.87 -14.44 -13.19
N LEU A 58 -29.58 -14.59 -13.51
CA LEU A 58 -29.07 -15.41 -14.59
C LEU A 58 -28.49 -16.69 -13.98
N ARG A 59 -29.04 -17.85 -14.36
CA ARG A 59 -28.72 -19.14 -13.74
C ARG A 59 -28.31 -20.17 -14.79
N THR A 60 -27.47 -21.10 -14.38
CA THR A 60 -27.15 -22.33 -15.11
C THR A 60 -27.79 -23.51 -14.40
N SER A 61 -27.68 -24.72 -14.98
CA SER A 61 -28.06 -25.97 -14.28
C SER A 61 -27.29 -26.19 -12.98
N THR A 62 -26.14 -25.53 -12.80
CA THR A 62 -25.24 -25.68 -11.66
C THR A 62 -25.40 -24.59 -10.59
N GLY A 63 -26.16 -23.50 -10.83
CA GLY A 63 -26.33 -22.44 -9.84
C GLY A 63 -26.66 -21.05 -10.38
N VAL A 64 -26.55 -20.03 -9.53
CA VAL A 64 -26.68 -18.61 -9.93
C VAL A 64 -25.34 -18.12 -10.47
N GLY A 65 -25.30 -17.68 -11.72
CA GLY A 65 -24.12 -17.05 -12.32
C GLY A 65 -24.02 -15.58 -11.94
N PHE A 66 -25.10 -14.82 -12.17
CA PHE A 66 -25.23 -13.40 -11.82
C PHE A 66 -26.62 -13.13 -11.25
N GLN A 67 -26.72 -12.26 -10.25
CA GLN A 67 -28.01 -11.74 -9.79
C GLN A 67 -27.94 -10.33 -9.22
N LEU A 68 -29.05 -9.59 -9.33
CA LEU A 68 -29.35 -8.36 -8.61
C LEU A 68 -30.52 -8.64 -7.66
N THR A 69 -30.39 -8.39 -6.36
CA THR A 69 -31.47 -8.63 -5.38
C THR A 69 -32.42 -7.43 -5.28
N GLU A 70 -33.58 -7.62 -4.63
CA GLU A 70 -34.54 -6.54 -4.37
C GLU A 70 -33.99 -5.39 -3.53
N ILE A 71 -33.02 -5.67 -2.66
CA ILE A 71 -32.32 -4.66 -1.85
C ILE A 71 -31.13 -4.02 -2.61
N GLY A 72 -30.98 -4.34 -3.89
CA GLY A 72 -29.98 -3.76 -4.78
C GLY A 72 -28.56 -4.32 -4.62
N ASN A 73 -28.41 -5.54 -4.10
CA ASN A 73 -27.10 -6.20 -4.04
C ASN A 73 -26.84 -7.01 -5.31
N VAL A 74 -25.67 -6.84 -5.90
CA VAL A 74 -25.21 -7.63 -7.05
C VAL A 74 -24.38 -8.81 -6.55
N GLY A 75 -24.78 -10.02 -6.90
CA GLY A 75 -24.08 -11.27 -6.62
C GLY A 75 -23.54 -11.92 -7.89
N ILE A 76 -22.29 -12.35 -7.89
CA ILE A 76 -21.72 -13.25 -8.93
C ILE A 76 -21.35 -14.55 -8.25
N GLY A 77 -21.86 -15.69 -8.73
CA GLY A 77 -21.61 -17.01 -8.14
C GLY A 77 -22.24 -17.22 -6.74
N THR A 78 -23.06 -16.29 -6.24
CA THR A 78 -23.77 -16.39 -4.96
C THR A 78 -25.26 -16.09 -5.10
N SER A 79 -26.10 -16.87 -4.42
CA SER A 79 -27.55 -16.64 -4.30
C SER A 79 -27.93 -15.71 -3.14
N THR A 80 -26.99 -15.35 -2.26
CA THR A 80 -27.23 -14.54 -1.05
C THR A 80 -26.15 -13.47 -0.83
N PRO A 81 -26.02 -12.46 -1.72
CA PRO A 81 -24.99 -11.43 -1.63
C PRO A 81 -25.16 -10.60 -0.36
N LYS A 82 -24.09 -10.51 0.45
CA LYS A 82 -24.10 -9.82 1.75
C LYS A 82 -23.79 -8.33 1.64
N THR A 83 -23.18 -7.89 0.53
CA THR A 83 -22.78 -6.51 0.26
C THR A 83 -23.30 -6.08 -1.11
N LYS A 84 -23.12 -4.79 -1.47
CA LYS A 84 -23.62 -4.24 -2.73
C LYS A 84 -23.04 -4.92 -3.98
N PHE A 85 -21.82 -5.43 -3.87
CA PHE A 85 -21.19 -6.28 -4.89
C PHE A 85 -20.47 -7.43 -4.18
N ASP A 86 -20.96 -8.65 -4.37
CA ASP A 86 -20.46 -9.87 -3.71
C ASP A 86 -20.15 -10.93 -4.77
N VAL A 87 -18.89 -11.36 -4.85
CA VAL A 87 -18.43 -12.39 -5.78
C VAL A 87 -18.02 -13.62 -4.99
N ASN A 88 -18.75 -14.71 -5.19
CA ASN A 88 -18.45 -16.00 -4.59
C ASN A 88 -17.87 -16.95 -5.64
N PHE A 89 -16.64 -17.37 -5.42
CA PHE A 89 -15.89 -18.24 -6.32
C PHE A 89 -16.10 -19.74 -6.03
N GLY A 90 -16.84 -20.10 -4.97
CA GLY A 90 -16.98 -21.49 -4.54
C GLY A 90 -15.62 -22.13 -4.21
N ASN A 91 -15.36 -23.30 -4.82
CA ASN A 91 -14.11 -24.06 -4.68
C ASN A 91 -13.09 -23.79 -5.81
N GLU A 92 -13.38 -22.84 -6.70
CA GLU A 92 -12.51 -22.48 -7.82
C GLU A 92 -11.48 -21.39 -7.43
N GLU A 93 -10.60 -21.03 -8.37
CA GLU A 93 -9.68 -19.90 -8.22
C GLU A 93 -10.44 -18.61 -7.86
N LYS A 94 -10.05 -18.00 -6.74
CA LYS A 94 -10.76 -16.86 -6.13
C LYS A 94 -10.30 -15.51 -6.68
N ALA A 95 -10.42 -15.29 -8.00
CA ALA A 95 -9.88 -14.11 -8.65
C ALA A 95 -10.90 -13.37 -9.51
N ILE A 96 -11.03 -12.06 -9.30
CA ILE A 96 -11.47 -11.13 -10.34
C ILE A 96 -10.24 -10.85 -11.21
N ARG A 97 -10.20 -11.43 -12.40
CA ARG A 97 -9.05 -11.30 -13.29
C ARG A 97 -9.18 -10.05 -14.16
N PHE A 98 -8.32 -9.09 -13.91
CA PHE A 98 -7.93 -8.08 -14.90
C PHE A 98 -6.72 -8.68 -15.65
N PHE A 99 -6.73 -8.71 -16.98
CA PHE A 99 -5.64 -9.32 -17.74
C PHE A 99 -5.47 -8.64 -19.08
N GLN A 100 -4.24 -8.21 -19.35
CA GLN A 100 -3.80 -7.82 -20.68
C GLN A 100 -2.95 -8.98 -21.23
N PRO A 101 -3.37 -9.67 -22.30
CA PRO A 101 -2.58 -10.75 -22.90
C PRO A 101 -1.22 -10.24 -23.35
N PHE A 102 -0.21 -11.12 -23.30
CA PHE A 102 1.09 -10.82 -23.86
C PHE A 102 0.94 -10.40 -25.33
N ALA A 103 1.37 -9.18 -25.63
CA ALA A 103 1.53 -8.68 -26.98
C ALA A 103 2.96 -8.13 -27.10
N ALA A 104 3.54 -8.20 -28.30
CA ALA A 104 4.90 -7.67 -28.57
C ALA A 104 5.05 -6.17 -28.21
N GLN A 105 3.93 -5.45 -28.07
CA GLN A 105 3.85 -4.04 -27.71
C GLN A 105 3.72 -3.78 -26.20
N ASN A 106 3.52 -4.80 -25.36
CA ASN A 106 3.37 -4.57 -23.92
C ASN A 106 4.75 -4.26 -23.30
N PRO A 107 4.90 -3.10 -22.63
CA PRO A 107 6.15 -2.75 -22.00
C PRO A 107 6.54 -3.78 -20.92
N ILE A 108 7.84 -4.09 -20.86
CA ILE A 108 8.44 -4.90 -19.80
C ILE A 108 8.72 -3.99 -18.61
N ASN A 109 8.75 -4.56 -17.41
CA ASN A 109 9.02 -3.84 -16.17
C ASN A 109 7.99 -2.75 -15.85
N THR A 110 6.80 -2.88 -16.43
CA THR A 110 5.66 -2.04 -16.16
C THR A 110 4.48 -2.87 -15.67
N LEU A 111 3.55 -2.19 -15.01
CA LEU A 111 2.28 -2.73 -14.65
C LEU A 111 1.46 -2.96 -15.93
N VAL A 112 0.97 -4.18 -16.11
CA VAL A 112 0.21 -4.61 -17.32
C VAL A 112 -1.20 -5.10 -16.98
N SER A 113 -1.52 -5.20 -15.70
CA SER A 113 -2.87 -5.50 -15.23
C SER A 113 -3.02 -4.93 -13.83
N SER A 114 -3.99 -4.03 -13.66
CA SER A 114 -4.30 -3.38 -12.39
C SER A 114 -5.79 -3.35 -12.11
N LEU A 115 -6.08 -3.22 -10.82
CA LEU A 115 -7.26 -2.49 -10.36
C LEU A 115 -6.90 -1.00 -10.33
N MET A 116 -7.66 -0.18 -11.06
CA MET A 116 -7.47 1.26 -11.15
C MET A 116 -8.62 2.01 -10.45
N PHE A 117 -8.27 2.93 -9.57
CA PHE A 117 -9.19 3.89 -8.95
C PHE A 117 -9.00 5.26 -9.58
N THR A 118 -10.08 5.90 -10.03
CA THR A 118 -10.00 7.17 -10.76
C THR A 118 -10.73 8.29 -10.03
N TRP A 119 -10.18 9.50 -10.12
CA TRP A 119 -10.82 10.75 -9.69
C TRP A 119 -10.46 11.87 -10.68
N TYR A 120 -11.43 12.26 -11.51
CA TYR A 120 -11.18 13.08 -12.71
C TYR A 120 -10.05 12.49 -13.57
N ASN A 121 -9.01 13.28 -13.83
CA ASN A 121 -7.87 12.90 -14.66
C ASN A 121 -6.75 12.22 -13.85
N ASN A 122 -6.96 11.94 -12.56
CA ASN A 122 -6.00 11.24 -11.72
C ASN A 122 -6.40 9.78 -11.52
N HIS A 123 -5.40 8.92 -11.40
CA HIS A 123 -5.61 7.52 -11.09
C HIS A 123 -4.55 6.96 -10.14
N ALA A 124 -4.98 5.97 -9.35
CA ALA A 124 -4.13 5.14 -8.52
C ALA A 124 -4.34 3.68 -8.90
N ASP A 125 -3.25 2.95 -9.07
CA ASP A 125 -3.26 1.56 -9.53
C ASP A 125 -2.58 0.63 -8.56
N MET A 126 -3.15 -0.56 -8.43
CA MET A 126 -2.52 -1.70 -7.80
C MET A 126 -2.54 -2.87 -8.78
N GLY A 127 -1.38 -3.45 -9.08
CA GLY A 127 -1.35 -4.46 -10.15
C GLY A 127 -0.03 -5.18 -10.35
N ILE A 128 -0.09 -6.20 -11.20
CA ILE A 128 1.06 -7.04 -11.51
C ILE A 128 2.01 -6.35 -12.47
N ILE A 129 3.30 -6.51 -12.20
CA ILE A 129 4.40 -6.04 -13.03
C ILE A 129 4.91 -7.22 -13.84
N ARG A 130 4.90 -7.05 -15.15
CA ARG A 130 5.38 -8.06 -16.08
C ARG A 130 6.89 -7.97 -16.26
N GLY A 131 7.56 -9.12 -16.25
CA GLY A 131 8.93 -9.28 -16.69
C GLY A 131 9.02 -9.75 -18.13
N ASP A 132 10.13 -10.37 -18.49
CA ASP A 132 10.27 -11.00 -19.79
C ASP A 132 9.34 -12.22 -19.92
N SER A 133 8.80 -12.43 -21.14
CA SER A 133 7.82 -13.49 -21.44
C SER A 133 6.58 -13.42 -20.54
N ASP A 134 6.20 -14.54 -19.89
CA ASP A 134 5.02 -14.70 -19.04
C ASP A 134 5.30 -14.52 -17.54
N ASN A 135 6.48 -14.00 -17.19
CA ASN A 135 6.88 -13.88 -15.79
C ASN A 135 6.23 -12.68 -15.11
N ILE A 136 5.72 -12.89 -13.90
CA ILE A 136 5.37 -11.81 -12.97
C ILE A 136 6.61 -11.50 -12.13
N ILE A 137 7.10 -10.26 -12.19
CA ILE A 137 8.31 -9.82 -11.49
C ILE A 137 8.02 -8.86 -10.35
N GLY A 138 6.75 -8.55 -10.10
CA GLY A 138 6.38 -7.79 -8.92
C GLY A 138 4.91 -7.42 -8.83
N LEU A 139 4.58 -6.81 -7.71
CA LEU A 139 3.33 -6.11 -7.43
C LEU A 139 3.66 -4.64 -7.22
N GLY A 140 3.01 -3.76 -7.98
CA GLY A 140 3.30 -2.34 -8.00
C GLY A 140 2.12 -1.48 -7.55
N PHE A 141 2.45 -0.34 -6.96
CA PHE A 141 1.54 0.76 -6.65
C PHE A 141 1.93 1.98 -7.48
N ARG A 142 0.97 2.57 -8.18
CA ARG A 142 1.20 3.71 -9.07
C ARG A 142 0.25 4.86 -8.80
N PHE A 143 0.72 6.05 -9.13
CA PHE A 143 -0.11 7.25 -9.25
C PHE A 143 0.15 7.89 -10.60
N ASN A 144 -0.91 8.10 -11.38
CA ASN A 144 -0.83 8.74 -12.70
C ASN A 144 0.21 8.11 -13.63
N GLY A 145 0.29 6.77 -13.63
CA GLY A 145 1.20 5.97 -14.47
C GLY A 145 2.60 5.74 -13.87
N GLU A 146 2.97 6.53 -12.87
CA GLU A 146 4.30 6.47 -12.23
C GLU A 146 4.33 5.48 -11.07
N GLU A 147 5.28 4.55 -11.10
CA GLU A 147 5.50 3.59 -10.01
C GLU A 147 6.11 4.28 -8.79
N LYS A 148 5.52 4.07 -7.61
CA LYS A 148 6.00 4.63 -6.34
C LYS A 148 6.57 3.57 -5.41
N VAL A 149 5.92 2.41 -5.35
CA VAL A 149 6.33 1.29 -4.51
C VAL A 149 6.19 0.00 -5.30
N ARG A 150 7.16 -0.90 -5.11
CA ARG A 150 7.18 -2.23 -5.71
C ARG A 150 7.55 -3.28 -4.66
N PHE A 151 6.88 -4.42 -4.74
CA PHE A 151 7.23 -5.66 -4.06
C PHE A 151 7.73 -6.64 -5.11
N ILE A 152 8.92 -7.21 -4.91
CA ILE A 152 9.49 -8.22 -5.81
C ILE A 152 9.42 -9.63 -5.20
N PRO A 153 9.46 -10.71 -6.02
CA PRO A 153 9.25 -12.08 -5.56
C PRO A 153 10.19 -12.57 -4.44
N ASN A 154 11.37 -11.97 -4.27
CA ASN A 154 12.30 -12.31 -3.17
C ASN A 154 11.93 -11.67 -1.80
N GLY A 155 10.82 -10.92 -1.76
CA GLY A 155 10.30 -10.26 -0.56
C GLY A 155 10.95 -8.91 -0.24
N ASN A 156 11.72 -8.32 -1.16
CA ASN A 156 12.23 -6.96 -1.00
C ASN A 156 11.17 -5.93 -1.45
N VAL A 157 11.23 -4.75 -0.84
CA VAL A 157 10.37 -3.59 -1.14
C VAL A 157 11.24 -2.45 -1.63
N GLY A 158 10.92 -1.93 -2.82
CA GLY A 158 11.56 -0.74 -3.39
C GLY A 158 10.63 0.47 -3.29
N ILE A 159 11.14 1.59 -2.81
CA ILE A 159 10.51 2.91 -2.86
C ILE A 159 11.41 3.82 -3.71
N GLY A 160 10.90 4.29 -4.85
CA GLY A 160 11.70 5.06 -5.81
C GLY A 160 12.77 4.25 -6.58
N THR A 161 12.77 2.91 -6.45
CA THR A 161 13.68 2.00 -7.18
C THR A 161 12.92 0.75 -7.65
N ASN A 162 13.29 0.25 -8.83
CA ASN A 162 12.71 -0.97 -9.41
C ASN A 162 13.60 -2.22 -9.19
N THR A 163 14.80 -2.06 -8.63
CA THR A 163 15.79 -3.12 -8.36
C THR A 163 16.29 -3.08 -6.90
N PRO A 164 15.41 -3.25 -5.89
CA PRO A 164 15.80 -3.14 -4.48
C PRO A 164 16.82 -4.22 -4.08
N GLN A 165 17.98 -3.79 -3.57
CA GLN A 165 19.07 -4.69 -3.14
C GLN A 165 18.91 -5.17 -1.69
N TYR A 166 18.14 -4.44 -0.89
CA TYR A 166 17.86 -4.74 0.51
C TYR A 166 16.36 -5.01 0.74
N LYS A 167 16.02 -5.53 1.93
CA LYS A 167 14.62 -5.83 2.28
C LYS A 167 13.70 -4.61 2.16
N LEU A 168 14.22 -3.45 2.53
CA LEU A 168 13.64 -2.14 2.22
C LEU A 168 14.74 -1.31 1.59
N ASP A 169 14.52 -0.86 0.35
CA ASP A 169 15.44 -0.02 -0.40
C ASP A 169 14.71 1.26 -0.83
N VAL A 170 15.18 2.41 -0.34
CA VAL A 170 14.57 3.72 -0.57
C VAL A 170 15.58 4.59 -1.29
N VAL A 171 15.25 5.01 -2.52
CA VAL A 171 16.01 6.03 -3.24
C VAL A 171 15.39 7.39 -2.94
N GLY A 172 16.07 8.16 -2.10
CA GLY A 172 15.59 9.46 -1.59
C GLY A 172 15.65 9.51 -0.07
N ASP A 173 14.93 10.47 0.50
CA ASP A 173 14.87 10.65 1.96
C ASP A 173 13.83 9.71 2.58
N ALA A 174 14.15 9.16 3.75
CA ALA A 174 13.24 8.39 4.58
C ALA A 174 13.19 9.00 5.99
N GLN A 175 11.97 9.26 6.47
CA GLN A 175 11.75 9.75 7.83
C GLN A 175 11.36 8.59 8.74
N PHE A 176 12.13 8.40 9.81
CA PHE A 176 11.84 7.46 10.88
C PHE A 176 11.77 8.24 12.19
N GLN A 177 10.80 7.91 13.05
CA GLN A 177 10.79 8.39 14.43
C GLN A 177 11.91 7.69 15.21
N ASP A 178 11.96 6.35 15.10
CA ASP A 178 12.99 5.50 15.69
C ASP A 178 13.54 4.51 14.65
N ILE A 179 14.83 4.19 14.76
CA ILE A 179 15.46 3.07 14.05
C ILE A 179 15.95 2.06 15.08
N ILE A 180 15.39 0.86 15.04
CA ILE A 180 15.74 -0.23 15.94
C ILE A 180 16.56 -1.28 15.19
N SER A 181 17.78 -1.53 15.64
CA SER A 181 18.52 -2.73 15.28
C SER A 181 18.08 -3.85 16.21
N GLY A 182 17.17 -4.72 15.76
CA GLY A 182 16.64 -5.84 16.55
C GLY A 182 17.62 -7.02 16.71
N GLY A 183 17.28 -7.98 17.58
CA GLY A 183 18.05 -9.20 17.85
C GLY A 183 18.52 -9.31 19.30
N THR A 184 19.39 -10.29 19.60
CA THR A 184 19.91 -10.52 20.97
C THR A 184 20.64 -9.29 21.53
N ASN A 185 21.34 -8.55 20.67
CA ASN A 185 22.05 -7.31 21.02
C ASN A 185 21.33 -6.11 20.41
N SER A 186 20.11 -5.83 20.88
CA SER A 186 19.30 -4.76 20.30
C SER A 186 19.81 -3.37 20.67
N TRP A 187 19.72 -2.44 19.72
CA TRP A 187 20.02 -1.01 19.90
C TRP A 187 18.93 -0.15 19.28
N ILE A 188 18.76 1.06 19.80
CA ILE A 188 17.90 2.08 19.23
C ILE A 188 18.70 3.32 18.85
N PHE A 189 18.30 3.94 17.75
CA PHE A 189 18.50 5.34 17.44
C PHE A 189 17.15 6.05 17.60
N HIS A 190 17.07 7.02 18.51
CA HIS A 190 15.81 7.61 18.98
C HIS A 190 15.87 9.13 18.99
N THR A 191 14.81 9.77 18.51
CA THR A 191 14.57 11.21 18.73
C THR A 191 13.43 11.39 19.73
N PRO A 192 13.70 11.80 20.98
CA PRO A 192 12.69 11.89 22.03
C PRO A 192 11.49 12.76 21.70
N ASP A 193 10.30 12.31 22.10
CA ASP A 193 9.02 12.98 21.87
C ASP A 193 8.83 14.27 22.69
N GLY A 194 9.78 14.60 23.58
CA GLY A 194 9.73 15.74 24.49
C GLY A 194 9.95 17.13 23.86
N GLY A 195 9.89 17.23 22.52
CA GLY A 195 10.03 18.49 21.77
C GLY A 195 11.43 19.10 21.73
N GLY A 196 12.38 18.57 22.52
CA GLY A 196 13.80 18.94 22.44
C GLY A 196 14.47 18.29 21.24
N LYS A 197 15.46 18.97 20.64
CA LYS A 197 16.25 18.40 19.55
C LYS A 197 17.32 17.49 20.13
N LEU A 198 16.95 16.29 20.55
CA LEU A 198 17.88 15.31 21.08
C LEU A 198 17.97 14.09 20.14
N MET A 199 19.15 13.50 20.09
CA MET A 199 19.39 12.22 19.42
C MET A 199 20.02 11.27 20.43
N HIS A 200 19.36 10.15 20.69
CA HIS A 200 19.79 9.14 21.66
C HIS A 200 20.20 7.85 20.94
N LEU A 201 21.30 7.24 21.39
CA LEU A 201 21.70 5.88 21.03
C LEU A 201 21.82 5.06 22.31
N ALA A 202 21.04 3.99 22.44
CA ALA A 202 21.01 3.17 23.65
C ALA A 202 20.88 1.67 23.34
N PRO A 203 21.55 0.80 24.12
CA PRO A 203 21.33 -0.64 24.04
C PRO A 203 20.02 -1.02 24.74
N LYS A 204 19.50 -2.19 24.41
CA LYS A 204 18.35 -2.76 25.12
C LYS A 204 18.76 -3.32 26.49
N ASN A 205 18.02 -2.96 27.53
CA ASN A 205 18.05 -3.63 28.81
C ASN A 205 17.14 -4.87 28.76
N VAL A 206 17.77 -6.04 28.69
CA VAL A 206 17.04 -7.32 28.61
C VAL A 206 16.31 -7.70 29.90
N ALA A 207 16.67 -7.11 31.05
CA ALA A 207 16.07 -7.44 32.34
C ALA A 207 14.66 -6.85 32.50
N ASN A 208 14.41 -5.68 31.90
CA ASN A 208 13.12 -4.98 31.99
C ASN A 208 12.48 -4.70 30.61
N ASN A 209 13.08 -5.19 29.52
CA ASN A 209 12.60 -5.04 28.14
C ASN A 209 12.49 -3.58 27.67
N ASP A 210 13.23 -2.66 28.28
CA ASP A 210 13.29 -1.23 27.92
C ASP A 210 14.68 -0.86 27.36
N TRP A 211 14.86 0.36 26.88
CA TRP A 211 16.16 0.90 26.49
C TRP A 211 16.95 1.35 27.73
N ASP A 212 18.24 1.00 27.77
CA ASP A 212 19.12 1.37 28.89
C ASP A 212 19.66 2.79 28.71
N TRP A 213 18.84 3.80 29.02
CA TRP A 213 19.22 5.21 28.91
C TRP A 213 20.42 5.59 29.80
N SER A 214 20.68 4.80 30.85
CA SER A 214 21.85 4.97 31.72
C SER A 214 23.17 4.62 31.04
N LYS A 215 23.12 4.05 29.83
CA LYS A 215 24.27 3.72 28.98
C LYS A 215 24.23 4.43 27.62
N ALA A 216 23.40 5.45 27.50
CA ALA A 216 23.19 6.14 26.22
C ALA A 216 24.34 7.09 25.84
N LEU A 217 24.50 7.27 24.53
CA LEU A 217 25.10 8.46 23.95
C LEU A 217 23.97 9.41 23.53
N ILE A 218 24.06 10.68 23.92
CA ILE A 218 23.04 11.69 23.66
C ILE A 218 23.69 12.91 23.02
N ILE A 219 23.12 13.41 21.92
CA ILE A 219 23.53 14.68 21.28
C ILE A 219 22.36 15.66 21.34
N ASN A 220 22.64 16.88 21.79
CA ASN A 220 21.71 17.99 21.79
C ASN A 220 21.91 18.83 20.52
N GLY A 221 20.93 18.79 19.63
CA GLY A 221 20.91 19.52 18.37
C GLY A 221 20.66 21.03 18.49
N ASP A 222 20.25 21.55 19.66
CA ASP A 222 20.10 22.99 19.86
C ASP A 222 21.43 23.69 20.16
N ASN A 223 22.37 23.03 20.85
CA ASN A 223 23.66 23.61 21.23
C ASN A 223 24.88 22.77 20.80
N GLY A 224 24.68 21.59 20.21
CA GLY A 224 25.74 20.68 19.78
C GLY A 224 26.40 19.87 20.90
N ASN A 225 25.94 19.99 22.16
CA ASN A 225 26.55 19.29 23.28
C ASN A 225 26.30 17.78 23.18
N ALA A 226 27.29 16.98 23.56
CA ALA A 226 27.17 15.53 23.66
C ALA A 226 27.37 15.05 25.10
N LEU A 227 26.58 14.06 25.51
CA LEU A 227 26.68 13.35 26.78
C LEU A 227 26.90 11.87 26.51
N LEU A 228 27.96 11.30 27.09
CA LEU A 228 28.19 9.85 27.14
C LEU A 228 27.99 9.36 28.57
N ASN A 229 27.01 8.48 28.77
CA ASN A 229 26.84 7.80 30.04
C ASN A 229 27.75 6.57 30.09
N GLY A 230 29.00 6.76 30.51
CA GLY A 230 29.99 5.69 30.60
C GLY A 230 31.43 6.20 30.60
N LYS A 231 32.36 5.32 30.24
CA LYS A 231 33.77 5.68 30.03
C LYS A 231 34.01 5.94 28.54
N PHE A 232 34.75 7.00 28.23
CA PHE A 232 35.29 7.25 26.91
C PHE A 232 36.77 6.82 26.89
N GLU A 233 37.10 5.85 26.05
CA GLU A 233 38.47 5.38 25.85
C GLU A 233 38.91 5.72 24.43
N ALA A 234 40.07 6.36 24.32
CA ALA A 234 40.65 6.76 23.04
C ALA A 234 42.17 6.64 23.12
N LYS A 235 42.81 6.36 21.98
CA LYS A 235 44.27 6.35 21.88
C LYS A 235 44.86 7.76 22.06
N GLU A 236 44.15 8.78 21.59
CA GLU A 236 44.50 10.19 21.72
C GLU A 236 43.21 11.02 21.79
N VAL A 237 43.20 12.07 22.60
CA VAL A 237 42.13 13.07 22.63
C VAL A 237 42.75 14.45 22.47
N LYS A 238 42.44 15.10 21.35
CA LYS A 238 42.84 16.48 21.09
C LYS A 238 41.63 17.40 21.29
N VAL A 239 41.72 18.31 22.26
CA VAL A 239 40.68 19.30 22.55
C VAL A 239 41.19 20.67 22.10
N THR A 240 40.52 21.27 21.13
CA THR A 240 40.90 22.58 20.56
C THR A 240 39.69 23.49 20.42
N LEU A 241 39.87 24.78 20.66
CA LEU A 241 38.86 25.80 20.40
C LEU A 241 38.91 26.31 18.94
N THR A 242 39.99 26.02 18.21
CA THR A 242 40.20 26.38 16.79
C THR A 242 40.72 25.16 16.01
N PRO A 243 40.05 24.72 14.92
CA PRO A 243 40.39 23.48 14.21
C PRO A 243 41.66 23.58 13.35
N THR A 244 42.17 24.79 13.07
CA THR A 244 43.54 25.01 12.60
C THR A 244 44.44 25.18 13.81
N ALA A 245 45.29 24.20 14.09
CA ALA A 245 46.26 24.30 15.17
C ALA A 245 47.20 25.48 14.90
N ASP A 246 47.36 26.36 15.88
CA ASP A 246 48.46 27.32 15.92
C ASP A 246 49.29 26.99 17.16
N PHE A 247 50.12 25.96 17.03
CA PHE A 247 51.16 25.66 18.00
C PHE A 247 52.48 25.54 17.24
N VAL A 248 52.95 26.67 16.73
CA VAL A 248 54.35 26.90 16.48
C VAL A 248 54.83 27.69 17.69
N PHE A 249 55.52 27.04 18.63
CA PHE A 249 56.41 27.82 19.49
C PHE A 249 57.33 28.61 18.56
N GLU A 250 57.48 29.92 18.75
CA GLU A 250 58.54 30.65 18.05
C GLU A 250 59.87 29.91 18.29
N ASN A 251 60.77 29.88 17.30
CA ASN A 251 62.03 29.12 17.38
C ASN A 251 62.88 29.45 18.63
N GLU A 252 62.55 30.54 19.33
CA GLU A 252 63.23 31.09 20.50
C GLU A 252 62.41 30.97 21.80
N TYR A 253 61.26 30.29 21.79
CA TYR A 253 60.45 30.09 22.99
C TYR A 253 61.18 29.17 23.97
N ASN A 254 61.73 29.79 25.02
CA ASN A 254 62.54 29.09 26.01
C ASN A 254 61.63 28.28 26.94
N LEU A 255 61.56 26.97 26.71
CA LEU A 255 60.76 26.07 27.54
C LEU A 255 61.27 26.10 29.00
N PRO A 256 60.41 26.38 29.99
CA PRO A 256 60.80 26.36 31.39
C PRO A 256 61.36 25.00 31.77
N LYS A 257 62.43 24.98 32.56
CA LYS A 257 62.97 23.73 33.10
C LYS A 257 61.93 23.08 34.01
N LEU A 258 61.89 21.75 33.99
CA LEU A 258 60.92 20.95 34.76
C LEU A 258 60.94 21.31 36.26
N GLU A 259 62.13 21.66 36.77
CA GLU A 259 62.39 22.12 38.14
C GLU A 259 61.65 23.42 38.49
N ASP A 260 61.60 24.38 37.56
CA ASP A 260 60.92 25.67 37.73
C ASP A 260 59.40 25.51 37.71
N VAL A 261 58.90 24.60 36.87
CA VAL A 261 57.49 24.22 36.82
C VAL A 261 57.07 23.54 38.13
N GLU A 262 57.89 22.61 38.64
CA GLU A 262 57.62 21.89 39.89
C GLU A 262 57.65 22.82 41.11
N SER A 263 58.58 23.79 41.14
CA SER A 263 58.66 24.83 42.17
C SER A 263 57.41 25.73 42.19
N THR A 264 56.92 26.11 41.00
CA THR A 264 55.74 26.97 40.87
C THR A 264 54.46 26.25 41.29
N LEU A 265 54.33 24.96 40.97
CA LEU A 265 53.22 24.12 41.41
C LEU A 265 53.20 23.92 42.93
N LYS A 266 54.38 23.73 43.55
CA LYS A 266 54.51 23.64 45.02
C LYS A 266 54.20 24.97 45.73
N LYS A 267 54.60 26.13 45.17
CA LYS A 267 54.32 27.45 45.76
C LYS A 267 52.86 27.89 45.64
N ARG A 268 52.14 27.47 44.60
CA ARG A 268 50.75 27.90 44.34
C ARG A 268 49.68 26.96 44.92
N ASN A 269 50.09 25.93 45.67
CA ASN A 269 49.20 24.93 46.27
C ASN A 269 48.24 24.29 45.24
N ILE A 270 48.68 24.18 43.98
CA ILE A 270 47.92 23.54 42.92
C ILE A 270 48.17 22.03 43.05
N CYS A 271 47.14 21.29 43.47
CA CYS A 271 47.23 19.88 43.81
C CYS A 271 47.91 19.02 42.73
N ARG A 272 48.91 18.26 43.19
CA ARG A 272 49.75 17.30 42.46
C ARG A 272 48.96 16.06 42.02
N LYS A 273 47.96 16.20 41.14
CA LYS A 273 47.19 15.05 40.62
C LYS A 273 47.50 14.66 39.17
N LEU A 274 48.46 15.33 38.51
CA LEU A 274 48.82 15.11 37.10
C LEU A 274 50.18 14.42 36.86
N LEU A 275 50.87 13.94 37.90
CA LEU A 275 52.15 13.24 37.74
C LEU A 275 52.26 12.00 38.64
N LEU A 276 51.38 11.03 38.44
CA LEU A 276 51.59 9.66 38.91
C LEU A 276 51.16 8.67 37.82
N GLN A 277 52.07 8.46 36.86
CA GLN A 277 52.26 7.15 36.25
C GLN A 277 53.76 6.85 36.32
N LYS A 278 54.13 5.99 37.27
CA LYS A 278 55.12 4.95 36.98
C LYS A 278 54.39 3.82 36.28
#